data_AF-A0A7U8CA04-F1
#
_entry.id   AF-A0A7U8CA04-F1
#
_cell.length_a   1.000
_cell.length_b   1.000
_cell.length_c   1.000
_cell.angle_alpha   90.00
_cell.angle_beta   90.00
_cell.angle_gamma   90.00
#
_symmetry.space_group_name_H-M   'P 1'
#
loop_
_entity.id
_entity.type
_entity.pdbx_description
1 polymer ?
#
loop_
_entity_poly.entity_id
_entity_poly.type
_entity_poly.pdbx_seq_one_letter_code
_entity_poly.pdbx_strand_id
1 'polypeptide(L)'
;MKKLAAATTTATSPKKLPKKIIALKYLMLRSMIQPEAHELYGETCLHTTISTLWNDHGIAFERVAETYGKFDSRFTRYTLIEASRERADQLISTYTPTDKAA
;
A
#
# COMPACT_ATOMS: atom_id res chain seq x y z
N MET A 1 -11.44 6.92 31.94
CA MET A 1 -10.87 8.00 31.10
C MET A 1 -9.90 7.31 30.14
N LYS A 2 -9.99 7.36 28.81
CA LYS A 2 -10.35 8.43 27.87
C LYS A 2 -11.13 7.84 26.68
N LYS A 3 -12.10 8.63 26.23
CA LYS A 3 -12.95 8.44 25.05
C LYS A 3 -12.10 8.79 23.81
N LEU A 4 -11.97 7.91 22.82
CA LEU A 4 -11.43 8.29 21.50
C LEU A 4 -12.62 8.49 20.57
N ALA A 5 -12.90 9.76 20.29
CA ALA A 5 -14.05 10.24 19.55
C ALA A 5 -13.70 10.46 18.07
N ALA A 6 -14.67 10.09 17.24
CA ALA A 6 -15.08 10.69 15.96
C ALA A 6 -14.02 10.88 14.87
N ALA A 7 -14.15 10.06 13.82
CA ALA A 7 -13.64 10.33 12.49
C ALA A 7 -14.33 11.60 11.92
N THR A 8 -13.57 12.66 11.72
CA THR A 8 -14.04 13.88 11.07
C THR A 8 -13.88 13.73 9.55
N THR A 9 -14.99 13.49 8.85
CA THR A 9 -15.03 13.48 7.39
C THR A 9 -15.16 14.90 6.87
N THR A 10 -14.04 15.57 6.57
CA THR A 10 -14.04 16.82 5.81
C THR A 10 -13.91 16.52 4.31
N ALA A 11 -14.93 16.93 3.55
CA ALA A 11 -14.92 17.01 2.10
C ALA A 11 -13.76 17.90 1.65
N THR A 12 -12.99 17.49 0.64
CA THR A 12 -11.82 18.24 0.16
C THR A 12 -11.65 17.97 -1.33
N SER A 13 -11.21 19.01 -2.06
CA SER A 13 -10.67 19.04 -3.42
C SER A 13 -10.05 17.72 -3.89
N PRO A 14 -10.04 17.38 -5.21
CA PRO A 14 -9.69 16.05 -5.72
C PRO A 14 -8.42 15.53 -5.05
N LYS A 15 -8.60 14.71 -4.02
CA LYS A 15 -7.52 14.30 -3.13
C LYS A 15 -6.65 13.37 -3.95
N LYS A 16 -5.42 13.78 -4.25
CA LYS A 16 -4.42 12.87 -4.79
C LYS A 16 -4.41 11.63 -3.89
N LEU A 17 -4.56 10.45 -4.50
CA LEU A 17 -4.58 9.19 -3.74
C LEU A 17 -3.34 9.11 -2.84
N PRO A 18 -3.49 8.72 -1.57
CA PRO A 18 -2.33 8.50 -0.72
C PRO A 18 -1.42 7.44 -1.33
N LYS A 19 -0.10 7.66 -1.25
CA LYS A 19 0.89 6.73 -1.84
C LYS A 19 0.75 5.29 -1.32
N LYS A 20 0.31 5.10 -0.06
CA LYS A 20 0.00 3.77 0.49
C LYS A 20 -1.08 3.01 -0.29
N ILE A 21 -2.05 3.72 -0.84
CA ILE A 21 -3.12 3.12 -1.65
C ILE A 21 -2.61 2.80 -3.05
N ILE A 22 -1.77 3.66 -3.64
CA ILE A 22 -1.12 3.40 -4.92
C ILE A 22 -0.21 2.16 -4.81
N ALA A 23 0.59 2.09 -3.74
CA ALA A 23 1.42 0.93 -3.42
C ALA A 23 0.59 -0.35 -3.34
N LEU A 24 -0.53 -0.31 -2.61
CA LEU A 24 -1.41 -1.46 -2.42
C LEU A 24 -2.05 -1.93 -3.73
N LYS A 25 -2.45 -1.01 -4.63
CA LYS A 25 -2.96 -1.34 -5.97
C LYS A 25 -1.95 -2.12 -6.79
N TYR A 26 -0.68 -1.70 -6.79
CA TYR A 26 0.37 -2.45 -7.47
C TYR A 26 0.67 -3.80 -6.78
N LEU A 27 0.67 -3.83 -5.44
CA LEU A 27 0.91 -5.05 -4.65
C LEU A 27 -0.19 -6.12 -4.82
N MET A 28 -1.40 -5.72 -5.19
CA MET A 28 -2.47 -6.66 -5.57
C MET A 28 -2.22 -7.35 -6.92
N LEU A 29 -1.47 -6.69 -7.81
CA LEU A 29 -1.19 -7.18 -9.17
C LEU A 29 0.14 -7.93 -9.26
N ARG A 30 1.15 -7.48 -8.52
CA ARG A 30 2.51 -8.04 -8.54
C ARG A 30 3.25 -7.81 -7.23
N SER A 31 4.27 -8.61 -6.99
CA SER A 31 5.26 -8.32 -5.95
C SER A 31 6.15 -7.15 -6.36
N MET A 32 6.71 -6.44 -5.38
CA MET A 32 7.59 -5.30 -5.64
C MET A 32 8.72 -5.16 -4.61
N ILE A 33 9.82 -4.59 -5.09
CA ILE A 33 10.92 -4.05 -4.28
C ILE A 33 10.89 -2.52 -4.28
N GLN A 34 11.66 -1.89 -3.39
CA GLN A 34 11.69 -0.43 -3.27
C GLN A 34 12.13 0.30 -4.56
N PRO A 35 13.17 -0.14 -5.31
CA PRO A 35 13.52 0.48 -6.59
C PRO A 35 12.38 0.44 -7.62
N GLU A 36 11.70 -0.70 -7.76
CA GLU A 36 10.54 -0.85 -8.66
C GLU A 36 9.41 0.12 -8.26
N ALA A 37 9.13 0.26 -6.96
CA ALA A 37 8.12 1.20 -6.46
C ALA A 37 8.50 2.68 -6.72
N HIS A 38 9.80 2.99 -6.66
CA HIS A 38 10.31 4.31 -7.01
C HIS A 38 10.10 4.61 -8.50
N GLU A 39 10.44 3.67 -9.37
CA GLU A 39 10.25 3.80 -10.83
C GLU A 39 8.77 3.90 -11.22
N LEU A 40 7.89 3.13 -10.57
CA LEU A 40 6.46 3.06 -10.92
C LEU A 40 5.66 4.29 -10.49
N TYR A 41 5.92 4.83 -9.29
CA TYR A 41 5.09 5.92 -8.75
C TYR A 41 5.83 6.87 -7.78
N GLY A 42 7.17 6.84 -7.77
CA GLY A 42 7.99 7.77 -6.97
C GLY A 42 7.92 7.52 -5.46
N GLU A 43 7.78 6.26 -5.04
CA GLU A 43 7.85 5.89 -3.63
C GLU A 43 9.29 5.62 -3.21
N THR A 44 9.75 6.33 -2.19
CA THR A 44 11.11 6.18 -1.65
C THR A 44 11.14 5.31 -0.41
N CYS A 45 10.01 5.16 0.29
CA CYS A 45 9.94 4.54 1.62
C CYS A 45 8.96 3.35 1.62
N LEU A 46 9.14 2.41 0.69
CA LEU A 46 8.26 1.24 0.55
C LEU A 46 8.14 0.46 1.86
N HIS A 47 9.25 0.21 2.57
CA HIS A 47 9.23 -0.51 3.85
C HIS A 47 8.33 0.16 4.90
N THR A 48 8.37 1.48 5.00
CA THR A 48 7.50 2.26 5.89
C THR A 48 6.05 2.10 5.48
N THR A 49 5.76 2.19 4.17
CA THR A 49 4.41 2.00 3.64
C THR A 49 3.85 0.62 3.98
N ILE A 50 4.64 -0.44 3.79
CA ILE A 50 4.27 -1.81 4.16
C ILE A 50 4.00 -1.92 5.67
N SER A 51 4.84 -1.31 6.50
CA SER A 51 4.67 -1.32 7.96
C SER A 51 3.40 -0.58 8.39
N THR A 52 3.07 0.55 7.75
CA THR A 52 1.81 1.27 7.97
C THR A 52 0.60 0.42 7.56
N LEU A 53 0.65 -0.27 6.41
CA LEU A 53 -0.44 -1.13 5.95
C LEU A 53 -0.68 -2.32 6.90
N TRP A 54 0.37 -2.87 7.50
CA TRP A 54 0.25 -3.91 8.52
C TRP A 54 -0.33 -3.37 9.83
N ASN A 55 0.27 -2.33 10.40
CA ASN A 55 -0.10 -1.84 11.73
C ASN A 55 -1.48 -1.16 11.76
N ASP A 56 -1.81 -0.37 10.73
CA ASP A 56 -3.04 0.42 10.72
C ASP A 56 -4.23 -0.36 10.13
N HIS A 57 -3.96 -1.28 9.21
CA HIS A 57 -5.00 -1.94 8.41
C HIS A 57 -4.96 -3.48 8.47
N GLY A 58 -3.99 -4.07 9.17
CA GLY A 58 -3.88 -5.52 9.31
C GLY A 58 -3.63 -6.26 7.99
N ILE A 59 -2.99 -5.61 7.02
CA ILE A 59 -2.67 -6.17 5.71
C ILE A 59 -1.26 -6.76 5.78
N ALA A 60 -1.15 -8.09 5.64
CA ALA A 60 0.14 -8.78 5.70
C ALA A 60 0.81 -8.91 4.34
N PHE A 61 2.13 -9.01 4.40
CA PHE A 61 2.98 -9.19 3.23
C PHE A 61 4.04 -10.23 3.54
N GLU A 62 4.28 -11.12 2.58
CA GLU A 62 5.48 -11.95 2.57
C GLU A 62 6.69 -11.07 2.27
N ARG A 63 7.80 -11.36 2.95
CA ARG A 63 9.05 -10.58 2.86
C ARG A 63 10.18 -11.52 2.48
N VAL A 64 10.67 -11.38 1.26
CA VAL A 64 11.77 -12.21 0.74
C VAL A 64 12.97 -11.31 0.42
N ALA A 65 14.16 -11.67 0.89
CA ALA A 65 15.38 -10.97 0.55
C ALA A 65 15.80 -11.30 -0.89
N GLU A 66 16.12 -10.28 -1.67
CA GLU A 66 16.51 -10.41 -3.08
C GLU A 66 17.65 -9.45 -3.40
N THR A 67 18.57 -9.88 -4.27
CA THR A 67 19.61 -9.03 -4.85
C THR A 67 19.08 -8.41 -6.14
N TYR A 68 19.19 -7.08 -6.27
CA TYR A 68 18.69 -6.36 -7.44
C TYR A 68 19.74 -5.39 -8.00
N GLY A 69 19.83 -5.37 -9.33
CA GLY A 69 20.68 -4.46 -10.10
C GLY A 69 22.13 -4.91 -10.22
N LYS A 70 22.93 -4.09 -10.92
CA LYS A 70 24.32 -4.40 -11.30
C LYS A 70 25.29 -4.57 -10.13
N PHE A 71 24.96 -4.03 -8.96
CA PHE A 71 25.80 -4.06 -7.76
C PHE A 71 25.34 -5.09 -6.73
N ASP A 72 24.41 -5.99 -7.09
CA ASP A 72 23.83 -7.00 -6.19
C ASP A 72 23.34 -6.43 -4.86
N SER A 73 22.81 -5.20 -4.90
CA SER A 73 22.26 -4.53 -3.74
C SER A 73 21.10 -5.34 -3.18
N ARG A 74 21.10 -5.55 -1.85
CA ARG A 74 20.07 -6.33 -1.18
C ARG A 74 18.83 -5.49 -0.92
N PHE A 75 17.69 -5.96 -1.41
CA PHE A 75 16.38 -5.40 -1.14
C PHE A 75 15.44 -6.48 -0.59
N THR A 76 14.29 -6.04 -0.12
CA THR A 76 13.20 -6.94 0.29
C THR A 76 12.09 -6.83 -0.73
N ARG A 77 11.74 -7.98 -1.33
CA ARG A 77 10.55 -8.12 -2.16
C ARG A 77 9.35 -8.36 -1.26
N TYR A 78 8.33 -7.54 -1.46
CA TYR A 78 7.06 -7.64 -0.76
C TYR A 78 6.02 -8.24 -1.70
N THR A 79 5.35 -9.27 -1.20
CA THR A 79 4.22 -9.91 -1.90
C THR A 79 3.01 -9.86 -0.97
N LEU A 80 1.88 -9.39 -1.47
CA LEU A 80 0.63 -9.41 -0.71
C LEU A 80 0.22 -10.86 -0.45
N ILE A 81 -0.03 -11.21 0.81
CA ILE A 81 -0.51 -12.57 1.12
C ILE A 81 -1.98 -12.71 0.69
N GLU A 82 -2.36 -13.91 0.25
CA GLU A 82 -3.71 -14.18 -0.24
C GLU A 82 -4.78 -13.86 0.81
N ALA A 83 -4.55 -14.21 2.07
CA ALA A 83 -5.46 -13.94 3.18
C ALA A 83 -5.68 -12.44 3.47
N SER A 84 -4.83 -11.55 2.93
CA SER A 84 -4.96 -10.10 3.08
C SER A 84 -5.54 -9.41 1.85
N ARG A 85 -5.80 -10.14 0.76
CA ARG A 85 -6.36 -9.55 -0.49
C ARG A 85 -7.71 -8.90 -0.27
N GLU A 86 -8.62 -9.55 0.46
CA GLU A 86 -9.96 -9.00 0.70
C GLU A 86 -9.89 -7.66 1.44
N ARG A 87 -9.08 -7.57 2.50
CA ARG A 87 -8.87 -6.32 3.25
C ARG A 87 -8.21 -5.25 2.40
N ALA A 88 -7.26 -5.64 1.55
CA ALA A 88 -6.60 -4.73 0.63
C ALA A 88 -7.60 -4.13 -0.37
N ASP A 89 -8.48 -4.96 -0.93
CA ASP A 89 -9.52 -4.54 -1.87
C ASP A 89 -10.57 -3.62 -1.21
N GLN A 90 -11.01 -3.96 0.00
CA GLN A 90 -11.90 -3.10 0.80
C GLN A 90 -11.27 -1.72 1.07
N LEU A 91 -9.98 -1.70 1.43
CA LEU A 91 -9.26 -0.45 1.66
C LEU A 91 -9.14 0.36 0.36
N ILE A 92 -8.79 -0.27 -0.76
CA ILE A 92 -8.73 0.40 -2.06
C ILE A 92 -10.09 1.00 -2.44
N SER A 93 -11.16 0.22 -2.29
CA SER A 93 -12.54 0.64 -2.58
C SER A 93 -12.99 1.85 -1.74
N THR A 94 -12.46 2.00 -0.53
CA THR A 94 -12.74 3.16 0.34
C THR A 94 -12.12 4.46 -0.22
N TYR A 95 -10.98 4.37 -0.91
CA TYR A 95 -10.26 5.54 -1.44
C TYR A 95 -10.52 5.80 -2.92
N THR A 96 -10.87 4.76 -3.68
CA THR A 96 -11.45 4.88 -5.01
C THR A 96 -12.81 4.24 -4.97
N PRO A 97 -13.83 4.96 -4.48
CA PRO A 97 -15.20 4.58 -4.79
C PRO A 97 -15.26 4.55 -6.31
N THR A 98 -15.28 3.36 -6.88
CA THR A 98 -15.62 3.17 -8.27
C THR A 98 -16.99 3.81 -8.40
N ASP A 99 -17.05 5.01 -8.98
CA ASP A 99 -18.28 5.60 -9.42
C ASP A 99 -18.85 4.57 -10.39
N LYS A 100 -19.79 3.78 -9.90
CA LYS A 100 -20.51 2.76 -10.66
C LYS A 100 -21.43 3.56 -11.57
N ALA A 101 -20.83 4.19 -12.59
CA ALA A 101 -21.49 5.04 -13.55
C ALA A 101 -21.40 4.36 -14.92
N ALA A 102 -22.60 4.05 -15.43
CA ALA A 102 -22.97 3.57 -16.76
C ALA A 102 -22.69 2.08 -17.06
#